data_AF-A0A523WM24-F1
#
_entry.id   AF-A0A523WM24-F1
#
_cell.length_a   1.000
_cell.length_b   1.000
_cell.length_c   1.000
_cell.angle_alpha   90.00
_cell.angle_beta   90.00
_cell.angle_gamma   90.00
#
_symmetry.space_group_name_H-M   'P 1'
#
loop_
_entity.id
_entity.type
_entity.pdbx_description
1 polymer ?
#
loop_
_entity_poly.entity_id
_entity_poly.type
_entity_poly.pdbx_seq_one_letter_code
_entity_poly.pdbx_strand_id
1 'polypeptide(L)'
;MAVMVIIGVCLIVYVGLAIVYLQQEPKQEELEKQINKTFLIVSKPLPSMKELQTEYDEVNLALAPMPVPEVLETIVGIARESGIDVEPAGGKFHIPPPSEPKEKKMAVGTYEIISFQGIKAQGDYDSVMAFIADLDSGKTKQNMVLKRVGLSQVEIKLDEEEAERRAEFRAVLSAVSDMMAENGITEIPNPINYEGGTATNDMMAFSDNTTTAAEKGYTGTGTPKAGYLLHQHDRIFTDNTTEFETVDYITIPTTLYYYTCEADGSVRQFDGPDIATATEYFSSKEVDIETVAVLNVDLYTKPVKE
;
A
#
# COMPACT_ATOMS: atom_id res chain seq x y z
N MET A 1 66.36 31.78 37.11
CA MET A 1 65.86 31.68 35.72
C MET A 1 65.71 30.22 35.24
N ALA A 2 66.63 29.30 35.56
CA ALA A 2 66.56 27.90 35.12
C ALA A 2 65.40 27.06 35.71
N VAL A 3 65.00 27.29 36.97
CA VAL A 3 63.96 26.49 37.66
C VAL A 3 62.55 26.73 37.10
N MET A 4 62.23 27.96 36.68
CA MET A 4 60.91 28.26 36.06
C MET A 4 60.75 27.62 34.68
N VAL A 5 61.84 27.50 33.90
CA VAL A 5 61.81 26.87 32.58
C VAL A 5 61.54 25.36 32.70
N ILE A 6 62.12 24.70 33.71
CA ILE A 6 61.91 23.27 33.96
C ILE A 6 60.47 23.00 34.39
N ILE A 7 59.91 23.81 35.31
CA ILE A 7 58.51 23.69 35.74
C ILE A 7 57.54 23.95 34.58
N GLY A 8 57.85 24.93 33.72
CA GLY A 8 57.07 25.24 32.52
C GLY A 8 57.04 24.07 31.52
N VAL A 9 58.18 23.41 31.27
CA VAL A 9 58.27 22.25 30.37
C VAL A 9 57.52 21.04 30.94
N CYS A 10 57.62 20.79 32.25
CA CYS A 10 56.89 19.70 32.90
C CYS A 10 55.36 19.90 32.83
N LEU A 11 54.86 21.13 32.98
CA LEU A 11 53.43 21.44 32.85
C LEU A 11 52.92 21.23 31.41
N ILE A 12 53.69 21.62 30.40
CA ILE A 12 53.32 21.41 28.99
C ILE A 12 53.24 19.92 28.65
N VAL A 13 54.17 19.11 29.16
CA VAL A 13 54.15 17.64 28.97
C VAL A 13 52.93 17.01 29.66
N TYR A 14 52.57 17.46 30.86
CA TYR A 14 51.42 16.94 31.60
C TYR A 14 50.08 17.30 30.92
N VAL A 15 49.96 18.53 30.41
CA VAL A 15 48.78 18.98 29.66
C VAL A 15 48.70 18.25 28.30
N GLY A 16 49.83 18.04 27.63
CA GLY A 16 49.89 17.24 26.39
C GLY A 16 49.45 15.79 26.61
N LEU A 17 49.90 15.15 27.68
CA LEU A 17 49.47 13.79 28.06
C LEU A 17 47.98 13.74 28.42
N ALA A 18 47.44 14.75 29.11
CA ALA A 18 46.01 14.83 29.43
C ALA A 18 45.12 14.99 28.18
N ILE A 19 45.56 15.79 27.20
CA ILE A 19 44.86 15.94 25.92
C ILE A 19 44.91 14.64 25.09
N VAL A 20 46.04 13.93 25.11
CA VAL A 20 46.15 12.61 24.46
C VAL A 20 45.23 11.59 25.13
N TYR A 21 45.12 11.60 26.47
CA TYR A 21 44.21 10.72 27.20
C TYR A 21 42.73 10.99 26.86
N LEU A 22 42.32 12.26 26.82
CA LEU A 22 40.96 12.67 26.42
C LEU A 22 40.63 12.35 24.96
N GLN A 23 41.63 12.30 24.06
CA GLN A 23 41.43 11.87 22.67
C GLN A 23 41.34 10.34 22.51
N GLN A 24 41.70 9.55 23.52
CA GLN A 24 41.63 8.09 23.47
C GLN A 24 40.28 7.52 23.94
N GLU A 25 39.56 8.20 24.83
CA GLU A 25 38.22 7.79 25.31
C GLU A 25 37.21 7.51 24.18
N PRO A 26 36.99 8.43 23.20
CA PRO A 26 36.02 8.16 22.13
C PRO A 26 36.44 7.00 21.22
N LYS A 27 37.76 6.77 21.06
CA LYS A 27 38.27 5.63 20.29
C LYS A 27 38.08 4.31 21.05
N GLN A 28 38.21 4.33 22.38
CA GLN A 28 37.93 3.16 23.22
C GLN A 28 36.44 2.82 23.25
N GLU A 29 35.55 3.81 23.31
CA GLU A 29 34.11 3.60 23.27
C GLU A 29 33.64 3.07 21.91
N GLU A 30 34.23 3.54 20.81
CA GLU A 30 33.96 3.01 19.47
C GLU A 30 34.48 1.56 19.31
N LEU A 31 35.67 1.27 19.84
CA LEU A 31 36.21 -0.09 19.91
C LEU A 31 35.33 -0.99 20.79
N GLU A 32 34.84 -0.54 21.94
CA GLU A 32 33.91 -1.31 22.78
C GLU A 32 32.56 -1.55 22.08
N LYS A 33 32.04 -0.57 21.34
CA LYS A 33 30.84 -0.76 20.51
C LYS A 33 31.07 -1.77 19.40
N GLN A 34 32.22 -1.72 18.72
CA GLN A 34 32.57 -2.70 17.69
C GLN A 34 32.78 -4.08 18.31
N ILE A 35 33.49 -4.18 19.43
CA ILE A 35 33.68 -5.42 20.19
C ILE A 35 32.33 -5.97 20.64
N ASN A 36 31.41 -5.16 21.16
CA ASN A 36 30.08 -5.63 21.56
C ASN A 36 29.25 -6.09 20.37
N LYS A 37 29.30 -5.41 19.21
CA LYS A 37 28.63 -5.87 17.98
C LYS A 37 29.22 -7.20 17.47
N THR A 38 30.54 -7.32 17.45
CA THR A 38 31.23 -8.55 17.06
C THR A 38 31.00 -9.65 18.08
N PHE A 39 31.00 -9.35 19.37
CA PHE A 39 30.70 -10.29 20.44
C PHE A 39 29.25 -10.75 20.34
N LEU A 40 28.28 -9.90 19.99
CA LEU A 40 26.89 -10.31 19.76
C LEU A 40 26.74 -11.31 18.59
N ILE A 41 27.60 -11.21 17.57
CA ILE A 41 27.67 -12.14 16.44
C ILE A 41 28.41 -13.44 16.83
N VAL A 42 29.49 -13.32 17.61
CA VAL A 42 30.32 -14.46 18.08
C VAL A 42 29.68 -15.21 19.25
N SER A 43 28.79 -14.56 20.02
CA SER A 43 28.07 -15.13 21.15
C SER A 43 26.70 -15.69 20.78
N LYS A 44 26.31 -15.65 19.48
CA LYS A 44 25.36 -16.64 18.98
C LYS A 44 26.04 -18.00 19.17
N PRO A 45 25.51 -18.89 20.03
CA PRO A 45 26.12 -20.19 20.23
C PRO A 45 26.24 -20.85 18.87
N LEU A 46 27.44 -21.35 18.54
CA LEU A 46 27.63 -22.17 17.35
C LEU A 46 26.58 -23.29 17.44
N PRO A 47 25.74 -23.47 16.40
CA PRO A 47 24.78 -24.55 16.39
C PRO A 47 25.54 -25.83 16.71
N SER A 48 25.03 -26.58 17.66
CA SER A 48 25.61 -27.83 18.09
C SER A 48 25.78 -28.75 16.88
N MET A 49 26.76 -29.67 16.92
CA MET A 49 26.93 -30.69 15.88
C MET A 49 25.63 -31.45 15.58
N LYS A 50 24.75 -31.58 16.57
CA LYS A 50 23.42 -32.19 16.40
C LYS A 50 22.48 -31.28 15.61
N GLU A 51 22.44 -29.98 15.89
CA GLU A 51 21.65 -29.00 15.13
C GLU A 51 22.15 -28.88 13.69
N LEU A 52 23.48 -28.83 13.47
CA LEU A 52 24.07 -28.84 12.13
C LEU A 52 23.77 -30.13 11.36
N GLN A 53 23.79 -31.29 12.04
CA GLN A 53 23.44 -32.57 11.41
C GLN A 53 21.95 -32.60 11.05
N THR A 54 21.07 -32.13 11.93
CA THR A 54 19.64 -32.03 11.65
C THR A 54 19.38 -31.10 10.47
N GLU A 55 19.98 -29.91 10.43
CA GLU A 55 19.84 -28.95 9.33
C GLU A 55 20.39 -29.53 8.02
N TYR A 56 21.52 -30.24 8.08
CA TYR A 56 22.09 -30.96 6.93
C TYR A 56 21.19 -32.09 6.43
N ASP A 57 20.57 -32.86 7.33
CA ASP A 57 19.66 -33.96 6.99
C ASP A 57 18.35 -33.40 6.41
N GLU A 58 17.82 -32.30 6.95
CA GLU A 58 16.65 -31.57 6.46
C GLU A 58 16.87 -31.02 5.05
N VAL A 59 17.99 -30.33 4.81
CA VAL A 59 18.34 -29.84 3.46
C VAL A 59 18.53 -31.01 2.49
N ASN A 60 19.13 -32.11 2.93
CA ASN A 60 19.30 -33.29 2.09
C ASN A 60 17.99 -33.98 1.72
N LEU A 61 17.00 -33.96 2.62
CA LEU A 61 15.64 -34.44 2.38
C LEU A 61 14.91 -33.50 1.42
N ALA A 62 15.04 -32.19 1.61
CA ALA A 62 14.43 -31.18 0.74
C ALA A 62 14.97 -31.24 -0.70
N LEU A 63 16.21 -31.69 -0.89
CA LEU A 63 16.84 -31.89 -2.21
C LEU A 63 16.47 -33.23 -2.88
N ALA A 64 15.55 -34.02 -2.32
CA ALA A 64 15.09 -35.25 -2.97
C ALA A 64 14.51 -34.95 -4.38
N PRO A 65 14.71 -35.86 -5.37
CA PRO A 65 14.11 -35.69 -6.68
C PRO A 65 12.59 -35.58 -6.56
N MET A 66 12.00 -34.60 -7.24
CA MET A 66 10.56 -34.33 -7.20
C MET A 66 10.02 -34.28 -8.62
N PRO A 67 8.88 -34.92 -8.90
CA PRO A 67 8.25 -34.84 -10.21
C PRO A 67 7.73 -33.41 -10.44
N VAL A 68 7.93 -32.89 -11.64
CA VAL A 68 7.53 -31.53 -12.05
C VAL A 68 6.08 -31.19 -11.67
N PRO A 69 5.07 -32.08 -11.82
CA PRO A 69 3.70 -31.80 -11.39
C PRO A 69 3.56 -31.39 -9.92
N GLU A 70 4.28 -32.03 -8.99
CA GLU A 70 4.21 -31.70 -7.55
C GLU A 70 4.80 -30.30 -7.25
N VAL A 71 5.83 -29.91 -8.00
CA VAL A 71 6.44 -28.58 -7.91
C VAL A 71 5.46 -27.52 -8.40
N LEU A 72 4.78 -27.78 -9.52
CA LEU A 72 3.75 -26.88 -10.07
C LEU A 72 2.58 -26.74 -9.11
N GLU A 73 2.08 -27.84 -8.53
CA GLU A 73 1.02 -27.80 -7.51
C GLU A 73 1.42 -26.97 -6.30
N THR A 74 2.69 -27.06 -5.88
CA THR A 74 3.19 -26.25 -4.78
C THR A 74 3.17 -24.76 -5.12
N ILE A 75 3.68 -24.37 -6.30
CA ILE A 75 3.70 -22.96 -6.72
C ILE A 75 2.27 -22.41 -6.85
N VAL A 76 1.34 -23.21 -7.38
CA VAL A 76 -0.10 -22.86 -7.45
C VAL A 76 -0.70 -22.73 -6.04
N GLY A 77 -0.34 -23.62 -5.11
CA GLY A 77 -0.76 -23.56 -3.72
C GLY A 77 -0.35 -22.26 -3.04
N ILE A 78 0.93 -21.89 -3.16
CA ILE A 78 1.47 -20.63 -2.61
C ILE A 78 0.74 -19.42 -3.20
N ALA A 79 0.49 -19.42 -4.51
CA ALA A 79 -0.25 -18.34 -5.17
C ALA A 79 -1.67 -18.20 -4.60
N ARG A 80 -2.40 -19.33 -4.46
CA ARG A 80 -3.75 -19.35 -3.90
C ARG A 80 -3.79 -18.90 -2.45
N GLU A 81 -2.85 -19.37 -1.62
CA GLU A 81 -2.75 -18.96 -0.21
C GLU A 81 -2.40 -17.47 -0.05
N SER A 82 -1.69 -16.91 -1.03
CA SER A 82 -1.37 -15.47 -1.09
C SER A 82 -2.53 -14.62 -1.61
N GLY A 83 -3.66 -15.22 -2.00
CA GLY A 83 -4.83 -14.51 -2.53
C GLY A 83 -4.79 -14.24 -4.04
N ILE A 84 -3.84 -14.83 -4.78
CA ILE A 84 -3.81 -14.71 -6.24
C ILE A 84 -4.88 -15.64 -6.84
N ASP A 85 -5.64 -15.10 -7.79
CA ASP A 85 -6.54 -15.89 -8.61
C ASP A 85 -5.77 -16.81 -9.57
N VAL A 86 -5.89 -18.11 -9.31
CA VAL A 86 -5.24 -19.18 -10.09
C VAL A 86 -6.17 -19.79 -11.14
N GLU A 87 -7.39 -19.27 -11.30
CA GLU A 87 -8.33 -19.79 -12.28
C GLU A 87 -7.85 -19.49 -13.71
N PRO A 88 -7.81 -20.50 -14.61
CA PRO A 88 -7.37 -20.29 -15.98
C PRO A 88 -8.21 -19.25 -16.74
N ALA A 89 -9.49 -19.12 -16.38
CA ALA A 89 -10.42 -18.18 -17.00
C ALA A 89 -10.06 -16.72 -16.72
N GLY A 90 -9.51 -16.43 -15.53
CA GLY A 90 -9.10 -15.08 -15.13
C GLY A 90 -7.80 -14.62 -15.78
N GLY A 91 -6.94 -15.54 -16.25
CA GLY A 91 -5.67 -15.21 -16.90
C GLY A 91 -4.68 -14.42 -16.02
N LYS A 92 -4.96 -14.34 -14.71
CA LYS A 92 -4.17 -13.61 -13.72
C LYS A 92 -2.93 -14.38 -13.27
N PHE A 93 -2.99 -15.70 -13.31
CA PHE A 93 -1.86 -16.57 -12.98
C PHE A 93 -1.50 -17.52 -14.12
N HIS A 94 -0.21 -17.61 -14.44
CA HIS A 94 0.29 -18.51 -15.48
C HIS A 94 1.71 -18.99 -15.18
N ILE A 95 1.93 -20.30 -15.24
CA ILE A 95 3.26 -20.91 -15.15
C ILE A 95 3.60 -21.53 -16.52
N PRO A 96 4.58 -20.98 -17.24
CA PRO A 96 5.09 -21.62 -18.45
C PRO A 96 5.75 -22.98 -18.16
N PRO A 97 5.85 -23.87 -19.16
CA PRO A 97 6.58 -25.13 -19.01
C PRO A 97 8.02 -24.90 -18.53
N PRO A 98 8.53 -25.73 -17.60
CA PRO A 98 9.89 -25.59 -17.12
C PRO A 98 10.93 -25.90 -18.20
N SER A 99 12.14 -25.39 -17.99
CA SER A 99 13.30 -25.78 -18.77
C SER A 99 13.68 -27.24 -18.52
N GLU A 100 14.33 -27.87 -19.49
CA GLU A 100 14.95 -29.19 -19.29
C GLU A 100 15.93 -29.17 -18.09
N PRO A 101 15.98 -30.24 -17.27
CA PRO A 101 16.89 -30.33 -16.14
C PRO A 101 18.35 -30.14 -16.57
N LYS A 102 19.08 -29.26 -15.88
CA LYS A 102 20.51 -29.02 -16.12
C LYS A 102 21.33 -29.52 -14.95
N GLU A 103 22.28 -30.40 -15.23
CA GLU A 103 23.25 -30.82 -14.22
C GLU A 103 24.21 -29.68 -13.87
N LYS A 104 24.44 -29.49 -12.58
CA LYS A 104 25.44 -28.59 -12.02
C LYS A 104 26.28 -29.32 -10.99
N LYS A 105 27.58 -29.40 -11.27
CA LYS A 105 28.58 -29.91 -10.31
C LYS A 105 28.93 -28.82 -9.30
N MET A 106 28.69 -29.11 -8.03
CA MET A 106 29.07 -28.30 -6.88
C MET A 106 30.21 -29.00 -6.12
N ALA A 107 30.88 -28.30 -5.21
CA ALA A 107 31.98 -28.85 -4.42
C ALA A 107 31.61 -30.10 -3.59
N VAL A 108 30.32 -30.28 -3.27
CA VAL A 108 29.80 -31.32 -2.36
C VAL A 108 28.92 -32.37 -3.08
N GLY A 109 28.67 -32.22 -4.39
CA GLY A 109 27.85 -33.16 -5.17
C GLY A 109 27.37 -32.63 -6.52
N THR A 110 26.70 -33.49 -7.29
CA THR A 110 25.99 -33.12 -8.53
C THR A 110 24.52 -32.85 -8.20
N TYR A 111 23.97 -31.76 -8.72
CA TYR A 111 22.57 -31.38 -8.58
C TYR A 111 21.94 -31.13 -9.95
N GLU A 112 20.65 -31.35 -10.06
CA GLU A 112 19.85 -30.96 -11.21
C GLU A 112 19.09 -29.67 -10.88
N ILE A 113 19.12 -28.74 -11.83
CA ILE A 113 18.39 -27.47 -11.75
C ILE A 113 17.26 -27.49 -12.77
N ILE A 114 16.04 -27.33 -12.29
CA ILE A 114 14.84 -27.15 -13.12
C ILE A 114 14.42 -25.69 -13.00
N SER A 115 14.50 -24.94 -14.10
CA SER A 115 14.17 -23.51 -14.12
C SER A 115 12.75 -23.28 -14.64
N PHE A 116 11.94 -22.59 -13.86
CA PHE A 116 10.65 -22.04 -14.24
C PHE A 116 10.84 -20.56 -14.58
N GLN A 117 10.60 -20.20 -15.83
CA GLN A 117 10.82 -18.82 -16.31
C GLN A 117 9.49 -18.19 -16.72
N GLY A 118 9.32 -16.92 -16.39
CA GLY A 118 8.15 -16.15 -16.80
C GLY A 118 6.86 -16.53 -16.08
N ILE A 119 6.95 -16.97 -14.82
CA ILE A 119 5.76 -17.17 -13.99
C ILE A 119 5.07 -15.82 -13.84
N LYS A 120 3.83 -15.69 -14.34
CA LYS A 120 3.01 -14.49 -14.23
C LYS A 120 2.07 -14.64 -13.05
N ALA A 121 2.06 -13.67 -12.16
CA ALA A 121 1.06 -13.50 -11.10
C ALA A 121 0.51 -12.07 -11.16
N GLN A 122 -0.80 -11.91 -11.03
CA GLN A 122 -1.48 -10.64 -11.11
C GLN A 122 -2.56 -10.55 -10.04
N GLY A 123 -2.62 -9.43 -9.33
CA GLY A 123 -3.59 -9.18 -8.27
C GLY A 123 -3.32 -7.83 -7.59
N ASP A 124 -3.91 -7.63 -6.41
CA ASP A 124 -3.56 -6.48 -5.57
C ASP A 124 -2.09 -6.54 -5.12
N TYR A 125 -1.56 -5.38 -4.73
CA TYR A 125 -0.16 -5.26 -4.37
C TYR A 125 0.23 -6.17 -3.20
N ASP A 126 -0.62 -6.27 -2.17
CA ASP A 126 -0.31 -7.02 -0.96
C ASP A 126 -0.28 -8.52 -1.23
N SER A 127 -1.24 -9.04 -2.00
CA SER A 127 -1.27 -10.44 -2.44
C SER A 127 -0.07 -10.81 -3.31
N VAL A 128 0.31 -9.95 -4.26
CA VAL A 128 1.49 -10.20 -5.10
C VAL A 128 2.78 -10.18 -4.27
N MET A 129 2.91 -9.25 -3.32
CA MET A 129 4.07 -9.20 -2.44
C MET A 129 4.13 -10.38 -1.47
N ALA A 130 2.99 -10.84 -0.95
CA ALA A 130 2.91 -12.05 -0.13
C ALA A 130 3.40 -13.29 -0.91
N PHE A 131 2.97 -13.41 -2.17
CA PHE A 131 3.41 -14.49 -3.06
C PHE A 131 4.92 -14.47 -3.30
N ILE A 132 5.47 -13.30 -3.62
CA ILE A 132 6.91 -13.13 -3.83
C ILE A 132 7.68 -13.45 -2.54
N ALA A 133 7.20 -12.96 -1.39
CA ALA A 133 7.85 -13.17 -0.11
C ALA A 133 7.88 -14.66 0.28
N ASP A 134 6.81 -15.41 0.00
CA ASP A 134 6.79 -16.84 0.32
C ASP A 134 7.77 -17.62 -0.56
N LEU A 135 7.82 -17.31 -1.87
CA LEU A 135 8.79 -17.89 -2.80
C LEU A 135 10.25 -17.52 -2.47
N ASP A 136 10.52 -16.30 -2.01
CA ASP A 136 11.87 -15.85 -1.63
C ASP A 136 12.31 -16.43 -0.28
N SER A 137 11.38 -16.57 0.66
CA SER A 137 11.69 -17.02 2.02
C SER A 137 12.16 -18.47 2.09
N GLY A 138 11.83 -19.28 1.08
CA GLY A 138 12.09 -20.72 1.07
C GLY A 138 11.35 -21.49 2.18
N LYS A 139 10.42 -20.86 2.90
CA LYS A 139 9.67 -21.50 4.00
C LYS A 139 8.83 -22.67 3.49
N THR A 140 8.13 -22.47 2.38
CA THR A 140 7.25 -23.49 1.79
C THR A 140 8.07 -24.52 1.00
N LYS A 141 9.16 -24.10 0.34
CA LYS A 141 10.13 -24.99 -0.31
C LYS A 141 11.56 -24.43 -0.24
N GLN A 142 12.39 -25.06 0.58
CA GLN A 142 13.79 -24.63 0.81
C GLN A 142 14.71 -24.84 -0.39
N ASN A 143 14.35 -25.75 -1.30
CA ASN A 143 15.12 -26.04 -2.51
C ASN A 143 14.71 -25.19 -3.72
N MET A 144 13.81 -24.23 -3.52
CA MET A 144 13.32 -23.30 -4.52
C MET A 144 13.98 -21.93 -4.32
N VAL A 145 14.52 -21.36 -5.39
CA VAL A 145 15.25 -20.09 -5.35
C VAL A 145 14.68 -19.12 -6.36
N LEU A 146 14.20 -17.98 -5.86
CA LEU A 146 13.78 -16.86 -6.69
C LEU A 146 15.01 -16.17 -7.30
N LYS A 147 15.09 -16.12 -8.64
CA LYS A 147 16.21 -15.48 -9.34
C LYS A 147 15.94 -14.05 -9.75
N ARG A 148 14.71 -13.80 -10.18
CA ARG A 148 14.33 -12.54 -10.81
C ARG A 148 12.87 -12.27 -10.54
N VAL A 149 12.61 -11.00 -10.22
CA VAL A 149 11.28 -10.42 -10.12
C VAL A 149 11.23 -9.22 -11.06
N GLY A 150 10.23 -9.19 -11.93
CA GLY A 150 9.81 -7.98 -12.64
C GLY A 150 8.43 -7.58 -12.13
N LEU A 151 8.28 -6.33 -11.70
CA LEU A 151 7.00 -5.76 -11.30
C LEU A 151 6.54 -4.76 -12.35
N SER A 152 5.25 -4.77 -12.63
CA SER A 152 4.58 -3.78 -13.47
C SER A 152 3.17 -3.55 -12.94
N GLN A 153 2.57 -2.43 -13.31
CA GLN A 153 1.19 -2.09 -12.95
C GLN A 153 0.35 -2.11 -14.22
N VAL A 154 -0.87 -2.64 -14.12
CA VAL A 154 -1.83 -2.67 -15.21
C VAL A 154 -3.15 -2.06 -14.74
N GLU A 155 -3.70 -1.19 -15.58
CA GLU A 155 -5.04 -0.66 -15.38
C GLU A 155 -6.06 -1.72 -15.77
N ILE A 156 -7.03 -1.93 -14.89
CA ILE A 156 -8.12 -2.87 -15.11
C ILE A 156 -9.38 -2.09 -15.36
N LYS A 157 -10.06 -2.48 -16.44
CA LYS A 157 -11.42 -2.04 -16.71
C LYS A 157 -12.30 -2.59 -15.61
N LEU A 158 -12.84 -1.68 -14.81
CA LEU A 158 -13.88 -1.98 -13.85
C LEU A 158 -15.07 -2.59 -14.57
N ASP A 159 -15.85 -3.40 -13.85
CA ASP A 159 -17.17 -3.79 -14.31
C ASP A 159 -18.04 -2.53 -14.54
N GLU A 160 -19.04 -2.65 -15.41
CA GLU A 160 -19.93 -1.54 -15.78
C GLU A 160 -20.63 -0.95 -14.53
N GLU A 161 -21.09 -1.77 -13.59
CA GLU A 161 -21.77 -1.34 -12.37
C GLU A 161 -20.84 -0.53 -11.46
N GLU A 162 -19.64 -1.06 -11.18
CA GLU A 162 -18.64 -0.35 -10.38
C GLU A 162 -18.13 0.92 -11.08
N ALA A 163 -18.02 0.91 -12.41
CA ALA A 163 -17.65 2.09 -13.19
C ALA A 163 -18.71 3.20 -13.09
N GLU A 164 -20.00 2.85 -13.20
CA GLU A 164 -21.12 3.78 -13.06
C GLU A 164 -21.19 4.36 -11.63
N ARG A 165 -21.06 3.53 -10.59
CA ARG A 165 -20.99 3.99 -9.20
C ARG A 165 -19.92 5.06 -9.00
N ARG A 166 -18.71 4.80 -9.52
CA ARG A 166 -17.57 5.72 -9.39
C ARG A 166 -17.74 6.98 -10.24
N ALA A 167 -18.39 6.87 -11.40
CA ALA A 167 -18.72 8.03 -12.22
C ALA A 167 -19.72 8.95 -11.49
N GLU A 168 -20.76 8.39 -10.88
CA GLU A 168 -21.71 9.16 -10.05
C GLU A 168 -20.99 9.83 -8.88
N PHE A 169 -20.15 9.09 -8.15
CA PHE A 169 -19.40 9.66 -7.03
C PHE A 169 -18.52 10.85 -7.45
N ARG A 170 -17.82 10.74 -8.60
CA ARG A 170 -17.03 11.86 -9.13
C ARG A 170 -17.89 13.07 -9.52
N ALA A 171 -19.07 12.83 -10.11
CA ALA A 171 -19.98 13.90 -10.47
C ALA A 171 -20.45 14.66 -9.23
N VAL A 172 -20.80 13.96 -8.15
CA VAL A 172 -21.19 14.59 -6.87
C VAL A 172 -20.02 15.37 -6.25
N LEU A 173 -18.81 14.79 -6.21
CA LEU A 173 -17.61 15.48 -5.71
C LEU A 173 -17.32 16.79 -6.45
N SER A 174 -17.38 16.76 -7.79
CA SER A 174 -17.19 17.96 -8.61
C SER A 174 -18.29 18.98 -8.34
N ALA A 175 -19.55 18.55 -8.30
CA ALA A 175 -20.69 19.43 -8.08
C ALA A 175 -20.63 20.15 -6.72
N VAL A 176 -20.22 19.46 -5.64
CA VAL A 176 -19.99 20.11 -4.33
C VAL A 176 -18.89 21.15 -4.42
N SER A 177 -17.75 20.81 -5.05
CA SER A 177 -16.63 21.74 -5.18
C SER A 177 -17.00 22.98 -5.99
N ASP A 178 -17.72 22.81 -7.10
CA ASP A 178 -18.16 23.90 -7.97
C ASP A 178 -19.19 24.79 -7.24
N MET A 179 -20.13 24.18 -6.52
CA MET A 179 -21.09 24.88 -5.69
C MET A 179 -20.39 25.74 -4.63
N MET A 180 -19.43 25.17 -3.88
CA MET A 180 -18.71 25.92 -2.85
C MET A 180 -17.91 27.09 -3.45
N ALA A 181 -17.21 26.84 -4.56
CA ALA A 181 -16.41 27.84 -5.24
C ALA A 181 -17.27 29.00 -5.79
N GLU A 182 -18.40 28.69 -6.44
CA GLU A 182 -19.27 29.70 -7.04
C GLU A 182 -20.05 30.53 -6.04
N ASN A 183 -20.38 29.95 -4.88
CA ASN A 183 -21.01 30.66 -3.76
C ASN A 183 -19.97 31.32 -2.85
N GLY A 184 -18.67 31.14 -3.11
CA GLY A 184 -17.59 31.78 -2.36
C GLY A 184 -17.48 31.31 -0.90
N ILE A 185 -17.90 30.07 -0.62
CA ILE A 185 -17.87 29.48 0.72
C ILE A 185 -16.69 28.52 0.85
N THR A 186 -16.03 28.54 2.00
CA THR A 186 -14.98 27.57 2.35
C THR A 186 -15.50 26.44 3.23
N GLU A 187 -16.65 26.66 3.86
CA GLU A 187 -17.33 25.67 4.70
C GLU A 187 -18.84 25.69 4.41
N ILE A 188 -19.43 24.51 4.34
CA ILE A 188 -20.88 24.33 4.26
C ILE A 188 -21.45 24.55 5.67
N PRO A 189 -22.38 25.50 5.89
CA PRO A 189 -22.77 25.89 7.24
C PRO A 189 -23.53 24.80 8.01
N ASN A 190 -24.44 24.09 7.35
CA ASN A 190 -25.23 23.02 7.96
C ASN A 190 -25.13 21.75 7.10
N PRO A 191 -23.96 21.10 7.10
CA PRO A 191 -23.69 19.99 6.22
C PRO A 191 -24.49 18.74 6.64
N ILE A 192 -24.94 17.96 5.66
CA ILE A 192 -25.42 16.59 5.89
C ILE A 192 -24.19 15.69 6.13
N ASN A 193 -23.64 15.76 7.34
CA ASN A 193 -22.37 15.15 7.69
C ASN A 193 -22.50 13.69 8.14
N TYR A 194 -21.36 12.99 8.18
CA TYR A 194 -21.31 11.59 8.63
C TYR A 194 -21.82 11.40 10.06
N GLU A 195 -21.50 12.33 10.97
CA GLU A 195 -21.92 12.27 12.38
C GLU A 195 -23.43 12.35 12.56
N GLY A 196 -24.15 12.93 11.59
CA GLY A 196 -25.62 12.96 11.56
C GLY A 196 -26.27 11.58 11.39
N GLY A 197 -25.50 10.57 10.99
CA GLY A 197 -25.95 9.17 10.92
C GLY A 197 -26.89 8.86 9.75
N THR A 198 -27.17 9.84 8.88
CA THR A 198 -28.04 9.66 7.72
C THR A 198 -27.43 10.28 6.47
N ALA A 199 -27.28 9.47 5.43
CA ALA A 199 -26.89 9.88 4.09
C ALA A 199 -28.14 10.13 3.22
N THR A 200 -28.02 10.99 2.21
CA THR A 200 -29.12 11.33 1.29
C THR A 200 -28.73 11.10 -0.16
N ASN A 201 -29.70 10.70 -0.98
CA ASN A 201 -29.56 10.64 -2.44
C ASN A 201 -30.34 11.76 -3.14
N ASP A 202 -30.98 12.65 -2.37
CA ASP A 202 -31.73 13.79 -2.88
C ASP A 202 -30.81 15.00 -3.10
N MET A 203 -30.47 15.26 -4.36
CA MET A 203 -29.59 16.38 -4.75
C MET A 203 -30.30 17.74 -4.65
N MET A 204 -31.62 17.76 -4.45
CA MET A 204 -32.39 18.96 -4.12
C MET A 204 -32.37 19.29 -2.61
N ALA A 205 -31.77 18.43 -1.79
CA ALA A 205 -31.58 18.63 -0.36
C ALA A 205 -30.10 18.55 0.07
N PHE A 206 -29.21 18.13 -0.83
CA PHE A 206 -27.78 17.98 -0.60
C PHE A 206 -27.03 19.18 -1.20
N SER A 207 -26.04 19.77 -0.53
CA SER A 207 -25.31 19.31 0.66
C SER A 207 -25.79 19.92 1.99
N ASP A 208 -26.62 20.95 1.93
CA ASP A 208 -27.23 21.64 3.07
C ASP A 208 -28.61 22.15 2.64
N ASN A 209 -29.67 21.79 3.36
CA ASN A 209 -31.05 22.20 3.06
C ASN A 209 -31.63 23.19 4.07
N THR A 210 -30.83 23.70 5.01
CA THR A 210 -31.30 24.51 6.13
C THR A 210 -30.84 25.96 6.08
N THR A 211 -29.66 26.24 5.51
CA THR A 211 -29.14 27.61 5.45
C THR A 211 -30.09 28.54 4.73
N THR A 212 -30.59 29.56 5.41
CA THR A 212 -31.60 30.46 4.85
C THR A 212 -31.01 31.37 3.77
N ALA A 213 -31.89 31.89 2.89
CA ALA A 213 -31.50 32.90 1.90
C ALA A 213 -30.83 34.14 2.53
N ALA A 214 -31.29 34.55 3.72
CA ALA A 214 -30.71 35.67 4.44
C ALA A 214 -29.27 35.37 4.91
N GLU A 215 -29.00 34.15 5.38
CA GLU A 215 -27.65 33.70 5.76
C GLU A 215 -26.72 33.57 4.55
N LYS A 216 -27.27 33.25 3.37
CA LYS A 216 -26.57 33.33 2.08
C LYS A 216 -26.35 34.77 1.58
N GLY A 217 -26.83 35.77 2.33
CA GLY A 217 -26.62 37.20 2.04
C GLY A 217 -27.69 37.85 1.18
N TYR A 218 -28.81 37.20 0.87
CA TYR A 218 -29.88 37.80 0.06
C TYR A 218 -30.57 38.98 0.76
N THR A 219 -30.73 40.09 0.04
CA THR A 219 -31.38 41.32 0.53
C THR A 219 -32.56 41.79 -0.33
N GLY A 220 -32.90 41.04 -1.38
CA GLY A 220 -34.01 41.37 -2.28
C GLY A 220 -35.39 41.01 -1.73
N THR A 221 -36.43 41.25 -2.54
CA THR A 221 -37.83 40.96 -2.18
C THR A 221 -38.34 39.60 -2.68
N GLY A 222 -37.49 38.85 -3.38
CA GLY A 222 -37.80 37.51 -3.89
C GLY A 222 -37.75 36.44 -2.79
N THR A 223 -37.98 35.19 -3.20
CA THR A 223 -38.02 34.02 -2.30
C THR A 223 -37.10 32.91 -2.83
N PRO A 224 -35.78 33.13 -2.89
CA PRO A 224 -34.84 32.09 -3.29
C PRO A 224 -34.87 30.91 -2.30
N LYS A 225 -34.56 29.72 -2.80
CA LYS A 225 -34.45 28.51 -1.99
C LYS A 225 -33.39 28.63 -0.90
N ALA A 226 -33.72 28.04 0.25
CA ALA A 226 -32.75 27.76 1.29
C ALA A 226 -31.78 26.67 0.84
N GLY A 227 -30.64 26.61 1.51
CA GLY A 227 -29.63 25.61 1.35
C GLY A 227 -28.57 25.95 0.32
N TYR A 228 -27.55 25.10 0.36
CA TYR A 228 -26.54 24.95 -0.67
C TYR A 228 -26.80 23.62 -1.35
N LEU A 229 -27.59 23.68 -2.43
CA LEU A 229 -28.12 22.51 -3.11
C LEU A 229 -27.27 22.18 -4.34
N LEU A 230 -27.26 20.92 -4.78
CA LEU A 230 -26.59 20.55 -6.03
C LEU A 230 -27.54 20.59 -7.23
N HIS A 231 -28.84 20.36 -7.01
CA HIS A 231 -29.87 20.45 -8.03
C HIS A 231 -30.90 21.53 -7.70
N GLN A 232 -31.20 22.37 -8.69
CA GLN A 232 -32.04 23.57 -8.60
C GLN A 232 -31.67 24.49 -7.44
N HIS A 233 -30.38 24.80 -7.32
CA HIS A 233 -29.85 25.74 -6.34
C HIS A 233 -30.13 27.17 -6.77
N ASP A 234 -30.71 27.97 -5.88
CA ASP A 234 -30.81 29.41 -6.11
C ASP A 234 -29.53 30.09 -5.62
N ARG A 235 -28.64 30.39 -6.56
CA ARG A 235 -27.39 31.10 -6.33
C ARG A 235 -27.68 32.58 -6.19
N ILE A 236 -27.21 33.18 -5.09
CA ILE A 236 -27.28 34.63 -4.87
C ILE A 236 -25.98 35.25 -5.36
N PHE A 237 -26.09 36.30 -6.16
CA PHE A 237 -24.93 36.98 -6.71
C PHE A 237 -24.22 37.80 -5.63
N THR A 238 -22.90 37.64 -5.53
CA THR A 238 -22.08 38.34 -4.52
C THR A 238 -21.91 39.83 -4.82
N ASP A 239 -22.02 40.22 -6.09
CA ASP A 239 -21.99 41.61 -6.55
C ASP A 239 -23.38 42.28 -6.59
N ASN A 240 -24.45 41.49 -6.60
CA ASN A 240 -25.83 41.97 -6.48
C ASN A 240 -26.71 41.04 -5.64
N THR A 241 -26.73 41.29 -4.33
CA THR A 241 -27.46 40.45 -3.36
C THR A 241 -28.99 40.59 -3.42
N THR A 242 -29.54 41.37 -4.35
CA THR A 242 -30.99 41.47 -4.56
C THR A 242 -31.53 40.51 -5.63
N GLU A 243 -30.61 39.89 -6.40
CA GLU A 243 -30.90 38.96 -7.48
C GLU A 243 -30.39 37.56 -7.17
N PHE A 244 -31.00 36.56 -7.80
CA PHE A 244 -30.57 35.17 -7.74
C PHE A 244 -30.85 34.47 -9.07
N GLU A 245 -30.13 33.39 -9.33
CA GLU A 245 -30.31 32.53 -10.49
C GLU A 245 -30.40 31.07 -10.04
N THR A 246 -31.32 30.31 -10.64
CA THR A 246 -31.41 28.87 -10.42
C THR A 246 -30.38 28.16 -11.29
N VAL A 247 -29.47 27.41 -10.66
CA VAL A 247 -28.40 26.65 -11.31
C VAL A 247 -28.44 25.19 -10.88
N ASP A 248 -27.98 24.31 -11.78
CA ASP A 248 -27.82 22.88 -11.52
C ASP A 248 -26.32 22.55 -11.58
N TYR A 249 -25.72 22.23 -10.42
CA TYR A 249 -24.36 21.68 -10.34
C TYR A 249 -24.33 20.20 -10.72
N ILE A 250 -25.46 19.52 -10.55
CA ILE A 250 -25.70 18.17 -11.06
C ILE A 250 -27.08 18.11 -11.74
N THR A 251 -27.17 17.45 -12.89
CA THR A 251 -28.41 17.41 -13.68
C THR A 251 -29.44 16.41 -13.15
N ILE A 252 -29.02 15.49 -12.31
CA ILE A 252 -29.86 14.40 -11.79
C ILE A 252 -30.36 14.79 -10.40
N PRO A 253 -31.69 14.88 -10.17
CA PRO A 253 -32.25 15.27 -8.87
C PRO A 253 -32.10 14.17 -7.80
N THR A 254 -32.01 12.90 -8.20
CA THR A 254 -31.91 11.77 -7.27
C THR A 254 -30.88 10.77 -7.78
N THR A 255 -29.85 10.53 -6.98
CA THR A 255 -28.77 9.58 -7.28
C THR A 255 -29.15 8.14 -6.94
N LEU A 256 -28.41 7.18 -7.49
CA LEU A 256 -28.58 5.77 -7.12
C LEU A 256 -28.01 5.49 -5.72
N TYR A 257 -26.88 6.11 -5.40
CA TYR A 257 -26.21 5.98 -4.10
C TYR A 257 -26.53 7.15 -3.17
N TYR A 258 -26.16 6.98 -1.90
CA TYR A 258 -26.41 7.95 -0.84
C TYR A 258 -25.11 8.64 -0.44
N TYR A 259 -25.20 9.91 -0.05
CA TYR A 259 -24.04 10.76 0.20
C TYR A 259 -24.14 11.52 1.52
N THR A 260 -22.99 11.73 2.13
CA THR A 260 -22.78 12.75 3.16
C THR A 260 -21.76 13.75 2.67
N CYS A 261 -21.83 14.98 3.18
CA CYS A 261 -20.86 16.04 2.94
C CYS A 261 -20.39 16.54 4.29
N GLU A 262 -19.09 16.66 4.47
CA GLU A 262 -18.52 17.33 5.64
C GLU A 262 -18.50 18.85 5.42
N ALA A 263 -18.28 19.62 6.48
CA ALA A 263 -18.22 21.08 6.40
C ALA A 263 -17.18 21.57 5.37
N ASP A 264 -16.07 20.87 5.22
CA ASP A 264 -15.00 21.21 4.28
C ASP A 264 -15.28 20.83 2.80
N GLY A 265 -16.46 20.27 2.52
CA GLY A 265 -16.84 19.79 1.18
C GLY A 265 -16.42 18.35 0.89
N SER A 266 -15.80 17.63 1.82
CA SER A 266 -15.47 16.22 1.65
C SER A 266 -16.75 15.38 1.55
N VAL A 267 -16.89 14.61 0.48
CA VAL A 267 -18.06 13.75 0.24
C VAL A 267 -17.72 12.28 0.50
N ARG A 268 -18.67 11.55 1.11
CA ARG A 268 -18.62 10.08 1.26
C ARG A 268 -19.82 9.46 0.54
N GLN A 269 -19.68 8.23 0.06
CA GLN A 269 -20.71 7.51 -0.69
C GLN A 269 -21.08 6.20 0.02
N PHE A 270 -22.38 5.87 0.02
CA PHE A 270 -22.96 4.71 0.69
C PHE A 270 -23.98 3.99 -0.20
N ASP A 271 -24.19 2.70 0.04
CA ASP A 271 -25.24 1.89 -0.60
C ASP A 271 -26.64 2.10 0.02
N GLY A 272 -26.73 2.82 1.13
CA GLY A 272 -27.98 3.06 1.85
C GLY A 272 -27.97 4.34 2.69
N PRO A 273 -29.15 4.78 3.17
CA PRO A 273 -29.30 6.03 3.90
C PRO A 273 -28.85 5.93 5.37
N ASP A 274 -28.93 4.77 6.01
CA ASP A 274 -28.52 4.59 7.41
C ASP A 274 -27.04 4.21 7.49
N ILE A 275 -26.22 5.16 7.92
CA ILE A 275 -24.74 5.00 7.95
C ILE A 275 -24.32 3.88 8.91
N ALA A 276 -25.12 3.55 9.92
CA ALA A 276 -24.78 2.48 10.86
C ALA A 276 -24.84 1.07 10.23
N THR A 277 -25.59 0.92 9.14
CA THR A 277 -25.83 -0.37 8.47
C THR A 277 -25.39 -0.40 7.02
N ALA A 278 -25.20 0.77 6.40
CA ALA A 278 -24.75 0.92 5.03
C ALA A 278 -23.25 0.61 4.84
N THR A 279 -22.91 0.15 3.65
CA THR A 279 -21.53 -0.04 3.19
C THR A 279 -20.99 1.29 2.66
N GLU A 280 -19.88 1.78 3.22
CA GLU A 280 -19.17 2.96 2.70
C GLU A 280 -18.26 2.58 1.52
N TYR A 281 -18.29 3.38 0.46
CA TYR A 281 -17.39 3.27 -0.68
C TYR A 281 -16.31 4.35 -0.66
N PHE A 282 -15.05 3.93 -0.64
CA PHE A 282 -13.90 4.84 -0.43
C PHE A 282 -13.26 5.39 -1.71
N SER A 283 -13.61 4.86 -2.88
CA SER A 283 -12.93 5.19 -4.14
C SER A 283 -13.89 5.67 -5.22
N SER A 284 -13.51 6.77 -5.85
CA SER A 284 -14.11 7.36 -7.05
C SER A 284 -13.21 7.20 -8.29
N LYS A 285 -12.10 6.45 -8.20
CA LYS A 285 -11.10 6.32 -9.26
C LYS A 285 -11.64 5.56 -10.48
N GLU A 286 -11.39 6.07 -11.68
CA GLU A 286 -11.90 5.53 -12.95
C GLU A 286 -11.32 4.16 -13.34
N VAL A 287 -10.13 3.82 -12.81
CA VAL A 287 -9.46 2.54 -13.05
C VAL A 287 -9.04 1.91 -11.73
N ASP A 288 -9.03 0.59 -11.69
CA ASP A 288 -8.28 -0.13 -10.68
C ASP A 288 -6.87 -0.45 -11.20
N ILE A 289 -5.91 -0.53 -10.30
CA ILE A 289 -4.51 -0.83 -10.65
C ILE A 289 -4.12 -2.13 -9.98
N GLU A 290 -3.95 -3.18 -10.78
CA GLU A 290 -3.36 -4.43 -10.28
C GLU A 290 -1.86 -4.43 -10.53
N THR A 291 -1.15 -5.10 -9.62
CA THR A 291 0.27 -5.39 -9.77
C THR A 291 0.43 -6.70 -10.53
N VAL A 292 1.29 -6.70 -11.54
CA VAL A 292 1.71 -7.89 -12.28
C VAL A 292 3.17 -8.18 -11.94
N ALA A 293 3.40 -9.35 -11.38
CA ALA A 293 4.72 -9.92 -11.17
C ALA A 293 5.06 -10.94 -12.25
N VAL A 294 6.26 -10.84 -12.79
CA VAL A 294 6.87 -11.84 -13.67
C VAL A 294 8.12 -12.38 -12.98
N LEU A 295 8.10 -13.67 -12.65
CA LEU A 295 9.08 -14.32 -11.78
C LEU A 295 9.85 -15.41 -12.51
N ASN A 296 11.11 -15.58 -12.12
CA ASN A 296 11.93 -16.73 -12.51
C ASN A 296 12.37 -17.47 -11.25
N VAL A 297 12.14 -18.77 -11.23
CA VAL A 297 12.39 -19.63 -10.07
C VAL A 297 13.22 -20.84 -10.50
N ASP A 298 14.28 -21.15 -9.75
CA ASP A 298 15.06 -22.37 -9.92
C ASP A 298 14.73 -23.37 -8.81
N LEU A 299 14.45 -24.61 -9.19
CA LEU A 299 14.35 -25.73 -8.28
C LEU A 299 15.65 -26.53 -8.31
N TYR A 300 16.24 -26.76 -7.14
CA TYR A 300 17.41 -27.61 -6.96
C TYR A 300 16.99 -29.00 -6.47
N THR A 301 17.42 -30.03 -7.18
CA THR A 301 17.16 -31.43 -6.81
C THR A 301 18.43 -32.25 -6.96
N LYS A 302 18.49 -33.40 -6.28
CA LYS A 302 19.49 -34.42 -6.58
C LYS A 302 19.11 -35.11 -7.88
N PRO A 303 20.09 -35.54 -8.69
CA PRO A 303 19.83 -36.31 -9.88
C PRO A 303 19.05 -37.58 -9.52
N VAL A 304 18.08 -37.94 -10.36
CA VAL A 304 17.38 -39.22 -10.26
C VAL A 304 18.44 -40.29 -10.49
N LYS A 305 18.72 -41.10 -9.46
CA LYS A 305 19.58 -42.27 -9.64
C LYS A 305 18.82 -43.26 -10.53
N GLU A 306 19.31 -43.48 -11.74
CA GLU A 306 18.98 -44.68 -12.52
C GLU A 306 19.36 -45.96 -11.77
#